data_AF-A0A845RRG8-F1
#
_entry.id   AF-A0A845RRG8-F1
#
_cell.length_a   1.000
_cell.length_b   1.000
_cell.length_c   1.000
_cell.angle_alpha   90.00
_cell.angle_beta   90.00
_cell.angle_gamma   90.00
#
_symmetry.space_group_name_H-M   'P 1'
#
loop_
_entity.id
_entity.type
_entity.pdbx_description
1 polymer ?
#
loop_
_entity_poly.entity_id
_entity_poly.type
_entity_poly.pdbx_seq_one_letter_code
_entity_poly.pdbx_strand_id
1 'polypeptide(L)'
;MGKRADPLQGYGCDPRCKCGQYPGHLELDKAYLNNEISLQQYADKVGCAKPSVERHVKGHLPEALLKAKDIEDVANGDSLLDELKKAQERTYSLLDKAEEAANTKIYGAPVAYLKEIREQLKFIAELEGKLSSQPQITIINNPEWVELRTLIITALEPYPEAREAVIHAIRQ
;
A
#
# COMPACT_ATOMS: atom_id res chain seq x y z
N MET A 1 -1.84 -27.63 30.12
CA MET A 1 -0.62 -27.91 29.33
C MET A 1 -1.05 -28.20 27.90
N GLY A 2 -0.66 -27.50 26.84
CA GLY A 2 0.27 -26.40 26.70
C GLY A 2 0.11 -25.71 25.33
N LYS A 3 0.39 -24.41 25.34
CA LYS A 3 0.76 -23.50 24.24
C LYS A 3 -0.21 -23.38 23.04
N ARG A 4 -0.98 -22.28 23.07
CA ARG A 4 -1.52 -21.61 21.87
C ARG A 4 -0.33 -21.21 20.99
N ALA A 5 -0.38 -21.59 19.71
CA ALA A 5 0.63 -21.24 18.72
C ALA A 5 0.62 -19.74 18.44
N ASP A 6 1.83 -19.22 18.23
CA ASP A 6 2.22 -17.83 18.00
C ASP A 6 1.65 -17.30 16.65
N PRO A 7 1.08 -16.08 16.55
CA PRO A 7 0.42 -15.59 15.32
C PRO A 7 1.33 -15.42 14.09
N LEU A 8 2.63 -15.68 14.22
CA LEU A 8 3.61 -15.58 13.13
C LEU A 8 4.09 -16.95 12.60
N GLN A 9 3.49 -18.06 13.06
CA GLN A 9 3.85 -19.40 12.61
C GLN A 9 3.14 -19.74 11.27
N GLY A 10 3.74 -19.28 10.17
CA GLY A 10 3.50 -19.77 8.81
C GLY A 10 2.07 -19.57 8.30
N TYR A 11 1.82 -18.46 7.60
CA TYR A 11 0.59 -18.35 6.81
C TYR A 11 0.52 -19.52 5.85
N GLY A 12 -0.54 -20.33 6.00
CA GLY A 12 -0.63 -21.68 5.47
C GLY A 12 -0.46 -21.74 3.96
N CYS A 13 0.78 -22.01 3.52
CA CYS A 13 1.05 -22.33 2.14
C CYS A 13 0.61 -23.78 1.89
N ASP A 14 -0.07 -24.04 0.76
CA ASP A 14 -0.45 -25.41 0.37
C ASP A 14 0.79 -26.31 0.47
N PRO A 15 0.71 -27.50 1.10
CA PRO A 15 1.83 -28.43 1.19
C PRO A 15 2.46 -28.81 -0.16
N ARG A 16 1.71 -28.64 -1.25
CA ARG A 16 2.14 -28.88 -2.64
C ARG A 16 2.81 -27.67 -3.28
N CYS A 17 2.75 -26.50 -2.66
CA CYS A 17 3.39 -25.30 -3.16
C CYS A 17 4.89 -25.32 -2.86
N LYS A 18 5.69 -25.61 -3.90
CA LYS A 18 7.16 -25.59 -3.80
C LYS A 18 7.71 -24.24 -3.33
N CYS A 19 7.01 -23.13 -3.59
CA CYS A 19 7.43 -21.79 -3.16
C CYS A 19 7.35 -21.61 -1.64
N GLY A 20 6.23 -21.93 -1.01
CA GLY A 20 6.12 -21.82 0.46
C GLY A 20 6.78 -22.96 1.23
N GLN A 21 7.18 -24.05 0.55
CA GLN A 21 8.04 -25.08 1.14
C GLN A 21 9.53 -24.69 1.11
N TYR A 22 9.91 -23.60 0.44
CA TYR A 22 11.30 -23.16 0.39
C TYR A 22 11.76 -22.64 1.76
N PRO A 23 12.93 -23.07 2.26
CA PRO A 23 13.53 -22.52 3.47
C PRO A 23 13.83 -21.02 3.30
N GLY A 24 13.10 -20.17 4.02
CA GLY A 24 13.22 -18.71 3.89
C GLY A 24 12.24 -18.07 2.90
N HIS A 25 11.18 -18.77 2.49
CA HIS A 25 10.13 -18.19 1.63
C HIS A 25 9.54 -16.89 2.21
N LEU A 26 9.39 -16.79 3.54
CA LEU A 26 8.87 -15.59 4.21
C LEU A 26 9.71 -14.34 3.92
N GLU A 27 11.04 -14.48 3.84
CA GLU A 27 11.93 -13.37 3.52
C GLU A 27 11.82 -12.99 2.04
N LEU A 28 11.66 -13.98 1.16
CA LEU A 28 11.46 -13.74 -0.27
C LEU A 28 10.09 -13.13 -0.56
N ASP A 29 9.05 -13.54 0.16
CA ASP A 29 7.72 -12.95 0.11
C ASP A 29 7.76 -11.49 0.50
N LYS A 30 8.43 -11.15 1.61
CA LYS A 30 8.66 -9.77 2.03
C LYS A 30 9.46 -8.97 1.02
N ALA A 31 10.62 -9.48 0.58
CA ALA A 31 11.47 -8.80 -0.40
C ALA A 31 10.73 -8.54 -1.73
N TYR A 32 9.88 -9.48 -2.15
CA TYR A 32 9.04 -9.31 -3.34
C TYR A 32 7.93 -8.29 -3.13
N LEU A 33 7.26 -8.32 -1.98
CA LEU A 33 6.25 -7.31 -1.63
C LEU A 33 6.87 -5.91 -1.58
N ASN A 34 8.08 -5.76 -1.05
CA ASN A 34 8.82 -4.49 -0.98
C ASN A 34 9.45 -4.06 -2.33
N ASN A 35 9.22 -4.79 -3.42
CA ASN A 35 9.83 -4.54 -4.75
C ASN A 35 11.37 -4.62 -4.77
N GLU A 36 12.01 -5.24 -3.78
CA GLU A 36 13.46 -5.44 -3.71
C GLU A 36 13.93 -6.52 -4.69
N ILE A 37 13.05 -7.48 -5.00
CA ILE A 37 13.29 -8.55 -5.97
C ILE A 37 12.12 -8.68 -6.95
N SER A 38 12.44 -8.98 -8.21
CA SER A 38 11.44 -9.29 -9.23
C SER A 38 10.89 -10.72 -9.08
N LEU A 39 9.73 -11.00 -9.70
CA LEU A 39 9.19 -12.36 -9.82
C LEU A 39 10.20 -13.35 -10.43
N GLN A 40 11.05 -12.87 -11.34
CA GLN A 40 12.07 -13.69 -11.98
C GLN A 40 13.18 -14.05 -10.98
N GLN A 41 13.69 -13.07 -10.25
CA GLN A 41 14.70 -13.31 -9.21
C GLN A 41 14.19 -14.17 -8.06
N TYR A 42 12.91 -14.03 -7.69
CA TYR A 42 12.26 -14.93 -6.74
C TYR A 42 12.29 -16.36 -7.30
N ALA A 43 11.78 -16.55 -8.52
CA ALA A 43 11.72 -17.85 -9.19
C ALA A 43 13.09 -18.54 -9.26
N ASP A 44 14.14 -17.78 -9.60
CA ASP A 44 15.52 -18.26 -9.67
C ASP A 44 16.04 -18.71 -8.28
N LYS A 45 15.78 -17.93 -7.23
CA LYS A 45 16.19 -18.26 -5.85
C LYS A 45 15.53 -19.54 -5.32
N VAL A 46 14.25 -19.75 -5.65
CA VAL A 46 13.48 -20.89 -5.17
C VAL A 46 13.57 -22.10 -6.11
N GLY A 47 14.14 -21.93 -7.30
CA GLY A 47 14.20 -22.97 -8.33
C GLY A 47 12.81 -23.39 -8.82
N CYS A 48 11.91 -22.42 -8.94
CA CYS A 48 10.56 -22.56 -9.46
C CYS A 48 10.41 -21.79 -10.78
N ALA A 49 9.42 -22.15 -11.60
CA ALA A 49 9.08 -21.32 -12.76
C ALA A 49 8.37 -20.04 -12.31
N LYS A 50 8.58 -18.93 -13.02
CA LYS A 50 7.93 -17.63 -12.77
C LYS A 50 6.40 -17.73 -12.56
N PRO A 51 5.63 -18.50 -13.35
CA PRO A 51 4.18 -18.66 -13.13
C PRO A 51 3.82 -19.38 -11.82
N SER A 52 4.72 -20.21 -11.27
CA SER A 52 4.51 -20.87 -9.98
C SER A 52 4.68 -19.91 -8.81
N VAL A 53 5.63 -18.97 -8.91
CA VAL A 53 5.78 -17.89 -7.94
C VAL A 53 4.58 -16.94 -8.02
N GLU A 54 4.10 -16.62 -9.21
CA GLU A 54 2.93 -15.75 -9.38
C GLU A 54 1.67 -16.34 -8.70
N ARG A 55 1.44 -17.66 -8.85
CA ARG A 55 0.35 -18.36 -8.15
C ARG A 55 0.52 -18.39 -6.65
N HIS A 56 1.76 -18.53 -6.16
CA HIS A 56 2.06 -18.45 -4.73
C HIS A 56 1.71 -17.08 -4.15
N VAL A 57 2.20 -16.01 -4.78
CA VAL A 57 1.93 -14.62 -4.37
C VAL A 57 0.43 -14.33 -4.36
N LYS A 58 -0.30 -14.75 -5.40
CA LYS A 58 -1.74 -14.48 -5.52
C LYS A 58 -2.62 -15.38 -4.64
N GLY A 59 -2.18 -16.59 -4.34
CA GLY A 59 -3.02 -17.62 -3.73
C GLY A 59 -2.66 -18.00 -2.29
N HIS A 60 -1.47 -17.67 -1.82
CA HIS A 60 -0.98 -18.11 -0.51
C HIS A 60 -0.48 -16.98 0.39
N LEU A 61 -0.20 -15.79 -0.15
CA LEU A 61 0.11 -14.65 0.70
C LEU A 61 -1.16 -14.17 1.41
N PRO A 62 -1.09 -13.88 2.72
CA PRO A 62 -2.20 -13.32 3.47
C PRO A 62 -2.69 -12.04 2.84
N GLU A 63 -4.01 -11.88 2.76
CA GLU A 63 -4.61 -10.62 2.35
C GLU A 63 -4.11 -9.43 3.17
N ALA A 64 -3.78 -9.63 4.45
CA ALA A 64 -3.22 -8.58 5.31
C ALA A 64 -1.85 -8.06 4.83
N LEU A 65 -0.98 -8.93 4.29
CA LEU A 65 0.33 -8.52 3.76
C LEU A 65 0.19 -7.86 2.38
N LEU A 66 -0.77 -8.30 1.58
CA LEU A 66 -1.12 -7.65 0.33
C LEU A 66 -1.70 -6.24 0.58
N LYS A 67 -2.62 -6.10 1.54
CA LYS A 67 -3.21 -4.82 1.96
C LYS A 67 -2.17 -3.86 2.56
N ALA A 68 -1.18 -4.38 3.30
CA ALA A 68 -0.10 -3.54 3.83
C ALA A 68 0.74 -2.89 2.71
N LYS A 69 1.02 -3.64 1.64
CA LYS A 69 1.64 -3.09 0.42
C LYS A 69 0.75 -2.05 -0.26
N ASP A 70 -0.54 -2.33 -0.40
CA ASP A 70 -1.48 -1.36 -0.99
C ASP A 70 -1.50 -0.04 -0.21
N ILE A 71 -1.39 -0.08 1.12
CA ILE A 71 -1.31 1.11 1.98
C ILE A 71 0.01 1.88 1.78
N GLU A 72 1.15 1.18 1.65
CA GLU A 72 2.45 1.82 1.39
C GLU A 72 2.52 2.40 -0.04
N ASP A 73 1.95 1.71 -1.03
CA ASP A 73 1.81 2.20 -2.40
C ASP A 73 0.89 3.44 -2.48
N VAL A 74 -0.13 3.54 -1.62
CA VAL A 74 -0.96 4.76 -1.48
C VAL A 74 -0.16 5.92 -0.89
N ALA A 75 0.68 5.68 0.12
CA ALA A 75 1.56 6.71 0.67
C ALA A 75 2.56 7.24 -0.38
N ASN A 76 3.06 6.35 -1.26
CA ASN A 76 3.87 6.75 -2.42
C ASN A 76 3.05 7.46 -3.51
N GLY A 77 1.78 7.07 -3.70
CA GLY A 77 0.84 7.71 -4.63
C GLY A 77 0.52 9.16 -4.25
N ASP A 78 0.35 9.44 -2.96
CA ASP A 78 0.18 10.81 -2.44
C ASP A 78 1.44 11.66 -2.71
N SER A 79 2.64 11.08 -2.56
CA SER A 79 3.89 11.76 -2.91
C SER A 79 4.00 12.08 -4.41
N LEU A 80 3.55 11.17 -5.29
CA LEU A 80 3.54 11.39 -6.75
C LEU A 80 2.52 12.45 -7.16
N LEU A 81 1.35 12.48 -6.53
CA LEU A 81 0.34 13.51 -6.75
C LEU A 81 0.88 14.90 -6.37
N ASP A 82 1.62 15.00 -5.25
CA ASP A 82 2.26 16.24 -4.82
C ASP A 82 3.36 16.70 -5.78
N GLU A 83 4.17 15.78 -6.33
CA GLU A 83 5.14 16.11 -7.37
C GLU A 83 4.47 16.60 -8.66
N LEU A 84 3.37 15.97 -9.06
CA LEU A 84 2.61 16.38 -10.25
C LEU A 84 1.97 17.77 -10.07
N LYS A 85 1.44 18.08 -8.87
CA LYS A 85 0.94 19.42 -8.53
C LYS A 85 2.04 20.48 -8.61
N LYS A 86 3.25 20.18 -8.09
CA LYS A 86 4.42 21.08 -8.21
C LYS A 86 4.84 21.30 -9.68
N ALA A 87 4.80 20.25 -10.50
CA ALA A 87 5.08 20.35 -11.93
C ALA A 87 4.05 21.23 -12.66
N GLN A 88 2.77 21.11 -12.27
CA GLN A 88 1.69 21.96 -12.79
C GLN A 88 1.89 23.43 -12.44
N GLU A 89 2.20 23.75 -11.18
CA GLU A 89 2.48 25.12 -10.74
C GLU A 89 3.63 25.76 -11.54
N ARG A 90 4.70 24.98 -11.79
CA ARG A 90 5.82 25.44 -12.64
C ARG A 90 5.40 25.68 -14.07
N THR A 91 4.52 24.84 -14.62
CA THR A 91 3.99 25.00 -15.98
C THR A 91 3.17 26.29 -16.11
N TYR A 92 2.33 26.60 -15.11
CA TYR A 92 1.62 27.88 -15.04
C TYR A 92 2.58 29.07 -14.97
N SER A 93 3.59 29.02 -14.10
CA SER A 93 4.59 30.10 -14.01
C SER A 93 5.35 30.34 -15.33
N LEU A 94 5.62 29.28 -16.10
CA LEU A 94 6.25 29.41 -17.41
C LEU A 94 5.29 29.96 -18.47
N LEU A 95 4.00 29.60 -18.40
CA LEU A 95 2.96 30.17 -19.24
C LEU A 95 2.85 31.68 -18.99
N ASP A 96 2.76 32.13 -17.74
CA ASP A 96 2.68 33.55 -17.39
C ASP A 96 3.87 34.33 -17.95
N LYS A 97 5.10 33.80 -17.79
CA LYS A 97 6.31 34.40 -18.35
C LYS A 97 6.30 34.44 -19.88
N ALA A 98 5.75 33.42 -20.53
CA ALA A 98 5.65 33.37 -21.99
C ALA A 98 4.63 34.39 -22.52
N GLU A 99 3.51 34.58 -21.81
CA GLU A 99 2.48 35.57 -22.12
C GLU A 99 2.99 36.99 -21.89
N GLU A 100 3.62 37.25 -20.73
CA GLU A 100 4.20 38.56 -20.39
C GLU A 100 5.31 38.99 -21.34
N ALA A 101 6.20 38.06 -21.71
CA ALA A 101 7.32 38.37 -22.60
C ALA A 101 6.86 38.68 -24.04
N ALA A 102 5.65 38.24 -24.44
CA ALA A 102 5.13 38.26 -25.81
C ALA A 102 6.15 37.75 -26.86
N ASN A 103 7.13 36.96 -26.42
CA ASN A 103 8.29 36.54 -27.21
C ASN A 103 8.38 35.02 -27.23
N THR A 104 7.69 34.46 -28.22
CA THR A 104 7.59 33.02 -28.44
C THR A 104 8.92 32.37 -28.85
N LYS A 105 9.95 33.17 -29.15
CA LYS A 105 11.28 32.68 -29.53
C LYS A 105 12.14 32.28 -28.32
N ILE A 106 11.90 32.91 -27.17
CA ILE A 106 12.62 32.64 -25.92
C ILE A 106 11.84 31.65 -25.07
N TYR A 107 10.53 31.84 -24.95
CA TYR A 107 9.67 31.07 -24.05
C TYR A 107 8.77 30.07 -24.79
N GLY A 108 8.87 29.92 -26.10
CA GLY A 108 7.97 29.05 -26.86
C GLY A 108 6.54 29.60 -26.97
N ALA A 109 5.65 28.82 -27.59
CA ALA A 109 4.26 29.22 -27.77
C ALA A 109 3.43 28.95 -26.50
N PRO A 110 2.64 29.92 -25.99
CA PRO A 110 1.71 29.73 -24.86
C PRO A 110 0.80 28.49 -25.00
N VAL A 111 0.38 28.18 -26.24
CA VAL A 111 -0.44 27.00 -26.58
C VAL A 111 0.22 25.68 -26.17
N ALA A 112 1.55 25.59 -26.16
CA ALA A 112 2.27 24.38 -25.74
C ALA A 112 2.09 24.11 -24.23
N TYR A 113 2.16 25.15 -23.40
CA TYR A 113 1.95 25.05 -21.96
C TYR A 113 0.50 24.71 -21.61
N LEU A 114 -0.46 25.33 -22.30
CA LEU A 114 -1.89 25.01 -22.11
C LEU A 114 -2.21 23.55 -22.43
N LYS A 115 -1.56 22.99 -23.47
CA LYS A 115 -1.69 21.56 -23.79
C LYS A 115 -1.12 20.69 -22.67
N GLU A 116 0.05 21.04 -22.16
CA GLU A 116 0.71 20.31 -21.07
C GLU A 116 -0.13 20.35 -19.78
N ILE A 117 -0.64 21.52 -19.40
CA ILE A 117 -1.56 21.69 -18.26
C ILE A 117 -2.80 20.81 -18.41
N ARG A 118 -3.40 20.74 -19.61
CA ARG A 118 -4.56 19.88 -19.87
C ARG A 118 -4.24 18.40 -19.69
N GLU A 119 -3.07 17.93 -20.12
CA GLU A 119 -2.66 16.54 -19.91
C GLU A 119 -2.39 16.25 -18.43
N GLN A 120 -1.72 17.16 -17.71
CA GLN A 120 -1.50 17.03 -16.27
C GLN A 120 -2.81 16.97 -15.47
N LEU A 121 -3.81 17.79 -15.83
CA LEU A 121 -5.14 17.74 -15.22
C LEU A 121 -5.86 16.40 -15.43
N LYS A 122 -5.72 15.78 -16.61
CA LYS A 122 -6.27 14.43 -16.84
C LYS A 122 -5.57 13.41 -15.94
N PHE A 123 -4.24 13.46 -15.84
CA PHE A 123 -3.49 12.53 -14.99
C PHE A 123 -3.87 12.69 -13.51
N ILE A 124 -4.02 13.93 -13.02
CA ILE A 124 -4.50 14.19 -11.66
C ILE A 124 -5.90 13.58 -11.46
N ALA A 125 -6.85 13.83 -12.37
CA ALA A 125 -8.20 13.31 -12.26
C ALA A 125 -8.26 11.76 -12.34
N GLU A 126 -7.40 11.14 -13.15
CA GLU A 126 -7.28 9.68 -13.22
C GLU A 126 -6.70 9.09 -11.93
N LEU A 127 -5.69 9.74 -11.33
CA LEU A 127 -5.10 9.34 -10.06
C LEU A 127 -6.09 9.51 -8.90
N GLU A 128 -6.75 10.65 -8.81
CA GLU A 128 -7.79 10.93 -7.79
C GLU A 128 -8.99 9.98 -7.94
N GLY A 129 -9.38 9.65 -9.17
CA GLY A 129 -10.44 8.67 -9.43
C GLY A 129 -10.06 7.25 -9.00
N LYS A 130 -8.80 6.86 -9.20
CA LYS A 130 -8.27 5.57 -8.70
C LYS A 130 -8.18 5.52 -7.17
N LEU A 131 -7.78 6.63 -6.53
CA LEU A 131 -7.76 6.76 -5.07
C LEU A 131 -9.17 6.75 -4.47
N SER A 132 -10.13 7.43 -5.09
CA SER A 132 -11.53 7.49 -4.62
C SER A 132 -12.30 6.18 -4.83
N SER A 133 -11.86 5.34 -5.77
CA SER A 133 -12.46 4.03 -6.03
C SER A 133 -11.94 2.93 -5.09
N GLN A 134 -10.95 3.23 -4.25
CA GLN A 134 -10.51 2.30 -3.22
C GLN A 134 -11.53 2.30 -2.06
N PRO A 135 -11.98 1.14 -1.57
CA PRO A 135 -12.83 1.09 -0.40
C PRO A 135 -12.04 1.65 0.78
N GLN A 136 -12.42 2.85 1.25
CA GLN A 136 -12.00 3.36 2.54
C GLN A 136 -12.49 2.37 3.59
N ILE A 137 -11.65 1.43 4.01
CA ILE A 137 -11.93 0.58 5.16
C ILE A 137 -11.83 1.49 6.36
N THR A 138 -12.95 2.09 6.75
CA THR A 138 -13.12 2.73 8.04
C THR A 138 -13.06 1.63 9.10
N ILE A 139 -11.85 1.31 9.55
CA ILE A 139 -11.53 0.28 10.57
C ILE A 139 -12.30 0.51 11.89
N ILE A 140 -12.90 1.69 12.06
CA ILE A 140 -13.67 2.07 13.26
C ILE A 140 -15.04 1.37 13.34
N ASN A 141 -15.57 0.81 12.23
CA ASN A 141 -16.88 0.15 12.20
C ASN A 141 -16.84 -1.34 11.81
N ASN A 142 -15.70 -2.03 11.99
CA ASN A 142 -15.68 -3.49 11.83
C ASN A 142 -16.31 -4.16 13.08
N PRO A 143 -17.43 -4.90 12.97
CA PRO A 143 -18.03 -5.63 14.09
C PRO A 143 -17.05 -6.58 14.80
N GLU A 144 -16.04 -7.10 14.10
CA GLU A 144 -14.98 -7.94 14.68
C GLU A 144 -14.14 -7.17 15.73
N TRP A 145 -14.01 -5.84 15.59
CA TRP A 145 -13.30 -5.00 16.55
C TRP A 145 -14.07 -4.87 17.87
N VAL A 146 -15.40 -4.84 17.79
CA VAL A 146 -16.29 -4.80 18.97
C VAL A 146 -16.22 -6.12 19.73
N GLU A 147 -16.21 -7.25 19.02
CA GLU A 147 -16.06 -8.58 19.60
C GLU A 147 -14.69 -8.75 20.28
N LEU A 148 -13.60 -8.35 19.60
CA LEU A 148 -12.25 -8.41 20.16
C LEU A 148 -12.10 -7.53 21.41
N ARG A 149 -12.62 -6.30 21.37
CA ARG A 149 -12.62 -5.38 22.52
C ARG A 149 -13.36 -5.99 23.71
N THR A 150 -14.53 -6.59 23.46
CA THR A 150 -15.32 -7.24 24.50
C THR A 150 -14.55 -8.41 25.10
N LEU A 151 -13.94 -9.24 24.26
CA LEU A 151 -13.18 -10.41 24.70
C LEU A 151 -11.94 -10.03 25.55
N ILE A 152 -11.23 -8.96 25.17
CA ILE A 152 -10.09 -8.43 25.94
C ILE A 152 -10.55 -7.91 27.30
N ILE A 153 -11.62 -7.10 27.35
CA ILE A 153 -12.13 -6.53 28.60
C ILE A 153 -12.65 -7.62 29.54
N THR A 154 -13.36 -8.62 29.02
CA THR A 154 -13.85 -9.76 29.80
C THR A 154 -12.70 -10.63 30.32
N ALA A 155 -11.66 -10.87 29.51
CA ALA A 155 -10.49 -11.63 29.96
C ALA A 155 -9.71 -10.94 31.10
N LEU A 156 -9.86 -9.62 31.24
CA LEU A 156 -9.21 -8.81 32.27
C LEU A 156 -10.07 -8.60 33.54
N GLU A 157 -11.27 -9.18 33.63
CA GLU A 157 -12.10 -9.11 34.84
C GLU A 157 -11.37 -9.53 36.13
N PRO A 158 -10.50 -10.57 36.13
CA PRO A 158 -9.76 -10.96 37.33
C PRO A 158 -8.65 -9.95 37.73
N TYR A 159 -8.31 -9.00 36.86
CA TYR A 159 -7.20 -8.04 37.03
C TYR A 159 -7.70 -6.59 36.85
N PRO A 160 -8.38 -6.01 37.86
CA PRO A 160 -9.09 -4.74 37.73
C PRO A 160 -8.19 -3.56 37.35
N GLU A 161 -6.96 -3.50 37.85
CA GLU A 161 -5.97 -2.47 37.52
C GLU A 161 -5.54 -2.53 36.04
N ALA A 162 -5.33 -3.75 35.51
CA ALA A 162 -4.98 -3.95 34.10
C ALA A 162 -6.16 -3.64 33.17
N ARG A 163 -7.37 -3.96 33.61
CA ARG A 163 -8.61 -3.63 32.88
C ARG A 163 -8.80 -2.12 32.73
N GLU A 164 -8.56 -1.34 33.78
CA GLU A 164 -8.65 0.12 33.70
C GLU A 164 -7.61 0.73 32.77
N ALA A 165 -6.35 0.29 32.86
CA ALA A 165 -5.28 0.76 31.98
C ALA A 165 -5.62 0.54 30.50
N VAL A 166 -6.17 -0.62 30.16
CA VAL A 166 -6.57 -0.95 28.79
C VAL A 166 -7.80 -0.14 28.33
N ILE A 167 -8.80 0.05 29.20
CA ILE A 167 -9.97 0.90 28.89
C ILE A 167 -9.54 2.35 28.61
N HIS A 168 -8.59 2.88 29.38
CA HIS A 168 -8.06 4.23 29.16
C HIS A 168 -7.29 4.34 27.85
N ALA A 169 -6.47 3.33 27.50
CA ALA A 169 -5.70 3.31 26.26
C ALA A 169 -6.58 3.23 25.01
N ILE A 170 -7.73 2.53 25.07
CA ILE A 170 -8.65 2.35 23.94
C ILE A 170 -9.58 3.57 23.71
N ARG A 171 -9.70 4.48 24.69
CA ARG A 171 -10.56 5.68 24.58
C ARG A 171 -9.85 6.91 24.00
N GLN A 172 -8.52 6.86 23.82
CA GLN A 172 -7.76 7.88 23.08
C GLN A 172 -7.70 7.55 21.59
#